data_AF-A0A951RPB4-F1
#
_entry.id   AF-A0A951RPB4-F1
#
_cell.length_a   1.000
_cell.length_b   1.000
_cell.length_c   1.000
_cell.angle_alpha   90.00
_cell.angle_beta   90.00
_cell.angle_gamma   90.00
#
_symmetry.space_group_name_H-M   'P 1'
#
loop_
_entity.id
_entity.type
_entity.pdbx_description
1 polymer ?
#
loop_
_entity_poly.entity_id
_entity_poly.type
_entity_poly.pdbx_seq_one_letter_code
_entity_poly.pdbx_strand_id
1 'polypeptide(L)'
;MKKQKIALLLGIALLLLAVPGKSQLLIEGKIKNWNKGEGRLVYQDMITGDLTDMGSIDEKGGIKIPLSANFKQEVDLMTKKALENAPQGWSMRKNTVASTFNCNPDETIMTNGEAEVLGLPELELTDKEGMAENGYLYASNSQQVAEWLKSWGMENAGKRYYLRWFFVVEDASVNGECIIPTYTGNGDENYVDFTVVRLELKKGWNPIKTEYEELFTNQNGKTYASRTIISRIDETPEDLEWFALGGKDY
;
A
#
# COMPACT_ATOMS: atom_id res chain seq x y z
N MET A 1 -61.75 23.23 -28.35
CA MET A 1 -61.84 22.27 -27.23
C MET A 1 -60.64 21.33 -27.33
N LYS A 2 -59.59 21.53 -26.52
CA LYS A 2 -59.33 20.92 -25.19
C LYS A 2 -58.88 19.45 -25.26
N LYS A 3 -57.65 19.20 -24.74
CA LYS A 3 -57.04 17.93 -24.28
C LYS A 3 -56.47 17.05 -25.43
N GLN A 4 -55.29 16.44 -25.39
CA GLN A 4 -54.38 15.95 -24.33
C GLN A 4 -52.93 16.01 -24.90
N LYS A 5 -51.97 16.64 -24.23
CA LYS A 5 -51.14 16.12 -23.12
C LYS A 5 -50.05 15.11 -23.56
N ILE A 6 -48.80 15.58 -23.42
CA ILE A 6 -47.69 14.86 -22.78
C ILE A 6 -47.14 13.66 -23.56
N ALA A 7 -46.16 13.94 -24.40
CA ALA A 7 -44.99 13.07 -24.60
C ALA A 7 -43.75 13.99 -24.53
N LEU A 8 -43.52 14.67 -23.39
CA LEU A 8 -42.53 14.26 -22.38
C LEU A 8 -41.34 13.56 -23.05
N LEU A 9 -40.31 14.30 -23.48
CA LEU A 9 -39.11 14.50 -22.66
C LEU A 9 -38.70 13.19 -21.94
N LEU A 10 -38.30 12.18 -22.69
CA LEU A 10 -37.72 10.92 -22.16
C LEU A 10 -36.64 10.36 -23.11
N GLY A 11 -35.91 11.27 -23.76
CA GLY A 11 -34.69 10.97 -24.53
C GLY A 11 -33.44 11.60 -23.91
N ILE A 12 -33.51 11.96 -22.62
CA ILE A 12 -32.39 12.53 -21.83
C ILE A 12 -32.38 11.80 -20.49
N ALA A 13 -32.02 10.53 -20.50
CA ALA A 13 -31.62 9.79 -19.31
C ALA A 13 -30.75 8.62 -19.79
N LEU A 14 -29.58 8.45 -19.16
CA LEU A 14 -28.51 7.51 -19.52
C LEU A 14 -27.52 7.94 -20.62
N LEU A 15 -27.13 9.21 -20.65
CA LEU A 15 -25.68 9.45 -20.57
C LEU A 15 -25.33 9.25 -19.11
N LEU A 16 -25.11 7.98 -18.75
CA LEU A 16 -24.29 7.61 -17.61
C LEU A 16 -22.99 8.37 -17.84
N LEU A 17 -22.87 9.53 -17.23
CA LEU A 17 -21.59 10.07 -16.81
C LEU A 17 -21.02 8.98 -15.91
N ALA A 18 -20.35 8.01 -16.53
CA ALA A 18 -19.26 7.33 -15.90
C ALA A 18 -18.31 8.46 -15.52
N VAL A 19 -18.49 8.99 -14.31
CA VAL A 19 -17.49 9.85 -13.68
C VAL A 19 -16.27 8.96 -13.70
N PRO A 20 -15.25 9.24 -14.53
CA PRO A 20 -14.03 8.47 -14.47
C PRO A 20 -13.58 8.67 -13.03
N GLY A 21 -13.50 7.58 -12.25
CA GLY A 21 -12.94 7.64 -10.92
C GLY A 21 -11.63 8.40 -11.05
N LYS A 22 -11.48 9.50 -10.31
CA LYS A 22 -10.24 10.27 -10.33
C LYS A 22 -9.16 9.35 -9.81
N SER A 23 -8.45 8.68 -10.71
CA SER A 23 -7.28 7.90 -10.34
C SER A 23 -6.32 8.88 -9.67
N GLN A 24 -5.91 8.58 -8.45
CA GLN A 24 -4.93 9.38 -7.74
C GLN A 24 -3.61 9.28 -8.53
N LEU A 25 -3.22 10.38 -9.18
CA LEU A 25 -1.98 10.47 -9.96
C LEU A 25 -0.81 11.07 -9.14
N LEU A 26 -1.08 11.42 -7.88
CA LEU A 26 -0.11 12.07 -7.01
C LEU A 26 -0.43 11.73 -5.56
N ILE A 27 0.57 11.29 -4.82
CA ILE A 27 0.53 11.26 -3.35
C ILE A 27 1.20 12.52 -2.85
N GLU A 28 0.50 13.26 -2.00
CA GLU A 28 1.01 14.41 -1.28
C GLU A 28 0.84 14.20 0.22
N GLY A 29 1.75 14.80 0.99
CA GLY A 29 1.77 14.65 2.44
C GLY A 29 2.85 15.50 3.07
N LYS A 30 2.98 15.39 4.39
CA LYS A 30 4.04 16.07 5.13
C LYS A 30 4.64 15.11 6.15
N ILE A 31 5.95 14.89 6.06
CA ILE A 31 6.70 14.10 7.02
C ILE A 31 6.71 14.83 8.37
N LYS A 32 6.33 14.09 9.40
CA LYS A 32 6.31 14.58 10.78
C LYS A 32 7.74 14.87 11.26
N ASN A 33 7.93 16.04 11.85
CA ASN A 33 9.21 16.48 12.45
C ASN A 33 10.41 16.49 11.48
N TRP A 34 10.17 16.68 10.17
CA TRP A 34 11.25 16.77 9.19
C TRP A 34 12.15 17.98 9.42
N ASN A 35 13.46 17.75 9.45
CA ASN A 35 14.48 18.78 9.71
C ASN A 35 15.76 18.60 8.86
N LYS A 36 15.71 17.79 7.80
CA LYS A 36 16.89 17.42 6.99
C LYS A 36 17.02 18.22 5.67
N GLY A 37 16.17 19.22 5.44
CA GLY A 37 16.20 20.07 4.24
C GLY A 37 15.48 19.46 3.04
N GLU A 38 15.80 19.90 1.83
CA GLU A 38 15.28 19.26 0.60
C GLU A 38 15.83 17.84 0.47
N GLY A 39 15.04 16.94 -0.09
CA GLY A 39 15.41 15.54 -0.25
C GLY A 39 14.73 14.84 -1.41
N ARG A 40 15.09 13.57 -1.58
CA ARG A 40 14.51 12.69 -2.61
C ARG A 40 13.87 11.49 -1.94
N LEU A 41 12.87 10.93 -2.62
CA LEU A 41 12.31 9.63 -2.30
C LEU A 41 12.79 8.67 -3.37
N VAL A 42 13.55 7.66 -2.97
CA VAL A 42 14.20 6.73 -3.89
C VAL A 42 13.82 5.29 -3.57
N TYR A 43 13.74 4.48 -4.61
CA TYR A 43 13.72 3.03 -4.50
C TYR A 43 15.11 2.49 -4.80
N GLN A 44 15.67 1.69 -3.90
CA GLN A 44 16.92 0.97 -4.14
C GLN A 44 16.62 -0.46 -4.61
N ASP A 45 17.09 -0.80 -5.80
CA ASP A 45 17.02 -2.17 -6.30
C ASP A 45 18.04 -3.04 -5.54
N MET A 46 17.56 -4.04 -4.80
CA MET A 46 18.41 -4.87 -3.94
C MET A 46 19.37 -5.80 -4.72
N ILE A 47 19.15 -5.99 -6.03
CA ILE A 47 19.97 -6.89 -6.86
C ILE A 47 21.11 -6.13 -7.51
N THR A 48 20.81 -4.95 -8.06
CA THR A 48 21.76 -4.12 -8.81
C THR A 48 22.39 -3.02 -7.95
N GLY A 49 21.72 -2.61 -6.88
CA GLY A 49 22.08 -1.44 -6.07
C GLY A 49 21.64 -0.11 -6.70
N ASP A 50 20.98 -0.14 -7.86
CA ASP A 50 20.56 1.07 -8.58
C ASP A 50 19.49 1.84 -7.79
N LEU A 51 19.62 3.16 -7.78
CA LEU A 51 18.64 4.07 -7.19
C LEU A 51 17.69 4.61 -8.26
N THR A 52 16.39 4.46 -8.02
CA THR A 52 15.34 5.02 -8.87
C THR A 52 14.61 6.14 -8.14
N ASP A 53 14.59 7.33 -8.73
CA ASP A 53 13.80 8.46 -8.22
C ASP A 53 12.31 8.20 -8.33
N MET A 54 11.62 8.26 -7.19
CA MET A 54 10.18 8.02 -7.07
C MET A 54 9.44 9.26 -6.54
N GLY A 55 10.14 10.27 -6.02
CA GLY A 55 9.50 11.48 -5.51
C GLY A 55 10.48 12.48 -4.90
N SER A 56 9.92 13.54 -4.33
CA SER A 56 10.68 14.65 -3.74
C SER A 56 10.19 15.01 -2.36
N ILE A 57 11.08 15.57 -1.54
CA ILE A 57 10.81 16.15 -0.23
C ILE A 57 11.23 17.63 -0.26
N ASP A 58 10.33 18.54 0.08
CA ASP A 58 10.68 19.97 0.22
C ASP A 58 11.34 20.29 1.57
N GLU A 59 11.84 21.52 1.73
CA GLU A 59 12.51 21.99 2.95
C GLU A 59 11.69 21.80 4.25
N LYS A 60 10.36 21.74 4.14
CA LYS A 60 9.43 21.62 5.27
C LYS A 60 8.91 20.20 5.45
N GLY A 61 9.45 19.23 4.71
CA GLY A 61 9.05 17.82 4.75
C GLY A 61 7.82 17.51 3.92
N GLY A 62 7.38 18.41 3.04
CA GLY A 62 6.30 18.15 2.10
C GLY A 62 6.75 17.13 1.06
N ILE A 63 6.00 16.03 0.91
CA ILE A 63 6.32 14.96 -0.04
C ILE A 63 5.45 15.06 -1.29
N LYS A 64 6.02 14.64 -2.42
CA LYS A 64 5.30 14.44 -3.68
C LYS A 64 5.80 13.17 -4.35
N ILE A 65 4.89 12.22 -4.57
CA ILE A 65 5.16 10.95 -5.27
C ILE A 65 4.22 10.88 -6.47
N PRO A 66 4.70 11.12 -7.71
CA PRO A 66 3.89 10.95 -8.90
C PRO A 66 3.52 9.48 -9.08
N LEU A 67 2.24 9.23 -9.35
CA LEU A 67 1.71 7.90 -9.61
C LEU A 67 1.45 7.77 -11.11
N SER A 68 2.35 7.08 -11.82
CA SER A 68 2.28 6.95 -13.28
C SER A 68 1.08 6.10 -13.70
N ALA A 69 0.32 6.57 -14.70
CA ALA A 69 -0.69 5.76 -15.36
C ALA A 69 -0.09 4.60 -16.19
N ASN A 70 1.20 4.72 -16.55
CA ASN A 70 1.97 3.73 -17.30
C ASN A 70 2.94 2.94 -16.41
N PHE A 71 2.66 2.85 -15.11
CA PHE A 71 3.55 2.23 -14.14
C PHE A 71 3.90 0.77 -14.50
N LYS A 72 2.94 0.04 -15.10
CA LYS A 72 3.20 -1.32 -15.61
C LYS A 72 4.32 -1.36 -16.65
N GLN A 73 4.31 -0.45 -17.61
CA GLN A 73 5.34 -0.37 -18.65
C GLN A 73 6.70 0.03 -18.05
N GLU A 74 6.70 0.91 -17.04
CA GLU A 74 7.91 1.31 -16.31
C GLU A 74 8.51 0.12 -15.57
N VAL A 75 7.69 -0.65 -14.85
CA VAL A 75 8.13 -1.87 -14.15
C VAL A 75 8.60 -2.95 -15.12
N ASP A 76 7.95 -3.14 -16.27
CA ASP A 76 8.43 -4.08 -17.30
C ASP A 76 9.82 -3.71 -17.81
N LEU A 77 10.09 -2.41 -18.00
CA LEU A 77 11.39 -1.92 -18.43
C LEU A 77 12.46 -2.13 -17.35
N MET A 78 12.13 -1.85 -16.09
CA MET A 78 13.02 -2.12 -14.95
C MET A 78 13.31 -3.61 -14.82
N THR A 79 12.29 -4.46 -14.91
CA THR A 79 12.39 -5.92 -14.86
C THR A 79 13.32 -6.44 -15.96
N LYS A 80 13.17 -5.94 -17.20
CA LYS A 80 14.04 -6.35 -18.31
C LYS A 80 15.51 -6.02 -18.02
N LYS A 81 15.80 -4.81 -17.53
CA LYS A 81 17.18 -4.39 -17.17
C LYS A 81 17.76 -5.23 -16.03
N ALA A 82 16.96 -5.52 -15.00
CA ALA A 82 17.39 -6.36 -13.89
C ALA A 82 17.72 -7.79 -14.35
N LEU A 83 16.92 -8.36 -15.25
CA LEU A 83 17.15 -9.70 -15.80
C LEU A 83 18.40 -9.79 -16.70
N GLU A 84 18.78 -8.71 -17.39
CA GLU A 84 20.01 -8.66 -18.20
C GLU A 84 21.28 -8.88 -17.35
N ASN A 85 21.25 -8.48 -16.07
CA ASN A 85 22.36 -8.59 -15.13
C ASN A 85 22.11 -9.62 -14.01
N ALA A 86 21.02 -10.38 -14.09
CA ALA A 86 20.64 -11.32 -13.04
C ALA A 86 21.64 -12.48 -12.95
N PRO A 87 21.99 -12.95 -11.74
CA PRO A 87 22.85 -14.12 -11.59
C PRO A 87 22.23 -15.37 -12.23
N GLN A 88 23.06 -16.28 -12.72
CA GLN A 88 22.59 -17.50 -13.38
C GLN A 88 21.65 -18.31 -12.46
N GLY A 89 20.52 -18.75 -13.00
CA GLY A 89 19.51 -19.53 -12.26
C GLY A 89 18.49 -18.68 -11.49
N TRP A 90 18.63 -17.36 -11.47
CA TRP A 90 17.62 -16.47 -10.90
C TRP A 90 16.46 -16.28 -11.88
N SER A 91 15.26 -16.16 -11.31
CA SER A 91 14.04 -15.84 -12.06
C SER A 91 13.21 -14.85 -11.26
N MET A 92 12.53 -13.95 -11.96
CA MET A 92 11.57 -13.04 -11.36
C MET A 92 10.17 -13.61 -11.51
N ARG A 93 9.38 -13.54 -10.44
CA ARG A 93 7.96 -13.87 -10.46
C ARG A 93 7.15 -12.60 -10.31
N LYS A 94 6.07 -12.53 -11.05
CA LYS A 94 5.10 -11.44 -10.94
C LYS A 94 4.18 -11.71 -9.77
N ASN A 95 3.85 -10.65 -9.04
CA ASN A 95 2.80 -10.70 -8.04
C ASN A 95 1.44 -10.59 -8.74
N THR A 96 0.48 -11.35 -8.25
CA THR A 96 -0.92 -11.31 -8.67
C THR A 96 -1.82 -10.92 -7.51
N VAL A 97 -3.08 -10.58 -7.79
CA VAL A 97 -4.10 -10.31 -6.75
C VAL A 97 -4.15 -11.47 -5.75
N ALA A 98 -4.14 -12.70 -6.23
CA ALA A 98 -4.17 -13.90 -5.41
C ALA A 98 -2.85 -14.15 -4.65
N SER A 99 -1.68 -13.77 -5.16
CA SER A 99 -0.44 -13.92 -4.38
C SER A 99 -0.25 -12.81 -3.35
N THR A 100 -0.85 -11.64 -3.56
CA THR A 100 -0.62 -10.45 -2.74
C THR A 100 -1.64 -10.28 -1.61
N PHE A 101 -2.91 -10.56 -1.86
CA PHE A 101 -4.00 -10.26 -0.90
C PHE A 101 -4.67 -11.50 -0.31
N ASN A 102 -4.14 -12.68 -0.60
CA ASN A 102 -4.68 -13.91 -0.05
C ASN A 102 -4.19 -14.13 1.38
N CYS A 103 -5.12 -14.23 2.32
CA CYS A 103 -4.84 -14.66 3.70
C CYS A 103 -5.04 -16.18 3.90
N ASN A 104 -5.92 -16.81 3.12
CA ASN A 104 -6.13 -18.26 3.06
C ASN A 104 -6.92 -18.60 1.76
N PRO A 105 -6.38 -19.44 0.86
CA PRO A 105 -7.02 -19.76 -0.42
C PRO A 105 -8.43 -20.32 -0.29
N ASP A 106 -8.71 -21.07 0.78
CA ASP A 106 -10.01 -21.73 0.98
C ASP A 106 -11.06 -20.80 1.60
N GLU A 107 -10.65 -19.65 2.14
CA GLU A 107 -11.51 -18.73 2.90
C GLU A 107 -11.71 -17.38 2.19
N THR A 108 -11.12 -17.20 1.00
CA THR A 108 -11.23 -15.98 0.20
C THR A 108 -11.90 -16.23 -1.14
N ILE A 109 -12.86 -15.38 -1.48
CA ILE A 109 -13.52 -15.36 -2.78
C ILE A 109 -12.84 -14.27 -3.61
N MET A 110 -12.35 -14.66 -4.79
CA MET A 110 -11.61 -13.75 -5.67
C MET A 110 -12.23 -13.67 -7.06
N THR A 111 -12.21 -12.47 -7.63
CA THR A 111 -12.39 -12.26 -9.07
C THR A 111 -11.09 -11.75 -9.65
N ASN A 112 -10.70 -12.28 -10.82
CA ASN A 112 -9.43 -11.95 -11.49
C ASN A 112 -8.20 -12.10 -10.58
N GLY A 113 -8.12 -13.19 -9.82
CA GLY A 113 -6.99 -13.48 -8.91
C GLY A 113 -5.62 -13.51 -9.60
N GLU A 114 -5.57 -13.82 -10.90
CA GLU A 114 -4.34 -13.83 -11.70
C GLU A 114 -3.94 -12.44 -12.24
N ALA A 115 -4.75 -11.40 -12.03
CA ALA A 115 -4.41 -10.05 -12.45
C ALA A 115 -3.13 -9.59 -11.76
N GLU A 116 -2.19 -9.03 -12.53
CA GLU A 116 -0.90 -8.56 -12.04
C GLU A 116 -1.07 -7.37 -11.09
N VAL A 117 -0.32 -7.40 -9.99
CA VAL A 117 -0.30 -6.36 -8.94
C VAL A 117 1.11 -5.86 -8.75
N LEU A 118 1.27 -4.54 -8.79
CA LEU A 118 2.54 -3.85 -8.58
C LEU A 118 2.40 -2.90 -7.40
N GLY A 119 3.17 -3.11 -6.33
CA GLY A 119 3.18 -2.19 -5.19
C GLY A 119 4.06 -0.97 -5.47
N LEU A 120 3.69 0.19 -4.93
CA LEU A 120 4.67 1.24 -4.67
C LEU A 120 5.70 0.65 -3.68
N PRO A 121 6.99 0.62 -4.03
CA PRO A 121 7.99 0.00 -3.18
C PRO A 121 8.18 0.81 -1.88
N GLU A 122 8.87 0.21 -0.91
CA GLU A 122 9.36 0.96 0.25
C GLU A 122 10.34 2.02 -0.25
N LEU A 123 10.11 3.28 0.15
CA LEU A 123 10.88 4.42 -0.34
C LEU A 123 11.85 4.87 0.74
N GLU A 124 13.11 4.93 0.37
CA GLU A 124 14.17 5.55 1.15
C GLU A 124 14.15 7.07 0.97
N LEU A 125 14.42 7.80 2.05
CA LEU A 125 14.58 9.24 2.07
C LEU A 125 16.06 9.56 1.97
N THR A 126 16.45 10.36 0.98
CA THR A 126 17.82 10.86 0.88
C THR A 126 17.89 12.38 0.95
N ASP A 127 19.08 12.92 1.13
CA ASP A 127 19.33 14.34 0.79
C ASP A 127 19.14 14.58 -0.72
N LYS A 128 19.24 15.85 -1.12
CA LYS A 128 19.08 16.27 -2.52
C LYS A 128 20.10 15.62 -3.45
N GLU A 129 21.30 15.36 -2.95
CA GLU A 129 22.40 14.76 -3.66
C GLU A 129 22.30 13.23 -3.77
N GLY A 130 21.46 12.58 -2.95
CA GLY A 130 21.33 11.13 -2.87
C GLY A 130 22.42 10.44 -2.04
N MET A 131 23.10 11.17 -1.15
CA MET A 131 24.29 10.72 -0.43
C MET A 131 24.01 10.34 1.02
N ALA A 132 23.05 11.00 1.68
CA ALA A 132 22.68 10.72 3.07
C ALA A 132 21.41 9.85 3.16
N GLU A 133 21.48 8.76 3.93
CA GLU A 133 20.34 7.88 4.24
C GLU A 133 19.54 8.45 5.44
N ASN A 134 18.35 9.00 5.17
CA ASN A 134 17.47 9.61 6.17
C ASN A 134 16.31 8.69 6.61
N GLY A 135 16.41 7.40 6.30
CA GLY A 135 15.44 6.36 6.69
C GLY A 135 14.42 6.04 5.61
N TYR A 136 13.30 5.42 6.00
CA TYR A 136 12.24 4.97 5.11
C TYR A 136 10.91 5.65 5.42
N LEU A 137 10.10 5.80 4.37
CA LEU A 137 8.81 6.52 4.42
C LEU A 137 7.67 5.56 4.77
N TYR A 138 6.92 5.89 5.82
CA TYR A 138 5.73 5.13 6.23
C TYR A 138 4.49 6.02 6.31
N ALA A 139 3.38 5.57 5.72
CA ALA A 139 2.08 6.25 5.76
C ALA A 139 1.18 5.58 6.80
N SER A 140 0.93 6.25 7.93
CA SER A 140 0.13 5.69 9.02
C SER A 140 -0.45 6.81 9.88
N ASN A 141 -1.53 6.57 10.63
CA ASN A 141 -2.00 7.49 11.67
C ASN A 141 -1.47 7.10 13.07
N SER A 142 -0.46 6.23 13.15
CA SER A 142 0.16 5.79 14.39
C SER A 142 1.66 5.54 14.22
N GLN A 143 2.48 6.26 14.97
CA GLN A 143 3.93 6.04 14.98
C GLN A 143 4.28 4.60 15.40
N GLN A 144 3.56 4.05 16.37
CA GLN A 144 3.77 2.67 16.83
C GLN A 144 3.52 1.65 15.70
N VAL A 145 2.51 1.89 14.85
CA VAL A 145 2.25 1.04 13.68
C VAL A 145 3.38 1.16 12.66
N ALA A 146 3.87 2.38 12.40
CA ALA A 146 5.01 2.59 11.51
C ALA A 146 6.30 1.92 12.02
N GLU A 147 6.59 2.02 13.32
CA GLU A 147 7.73 1.35 13.97
C GLU A 147 7.59 -0.18 13.90
N TRP A 148 6.38 -0.69 14.13
CA TRP A 148 6.08 -2.11 14.00
C TRP A 148 6.38 -2.63 12.58
N LEU A 149 5.93 -1.90 11.56
CA LEU A 149 6.19 -2.22 10.15
C LEU A 149 7.68 -2.21 9.83
N LYS A 150 8.40 -1.15 10.23
CA LYS A 150 9.86 -1.05 10.05
C LYS A 150 10.59 -2.23 10.68
N SER A 151 10.16 -2.66 11.86
CA SER A 151 10.77 -3.78 12.59
C SER A 151 10.40 -5.16 12.05
N TRP A 152 9.62 -5.23 10.98
CA TRP A 152 9.08 -6.48 10.43
C TRP A 152 8.33 -7.31 11.49
N GLY A 153 7.59 -6.63 12.36
CA GLY A 153 6.82 -7.27 13.44
C GLY A 153 7.60 -7.58 14.72
N MET A 154 8.90 -7.27 14.78
CA MET A 154 9.73 -7.53 15.97
C MET A 154 9.43 -6.61 17.15
N GLU A 155 8.92 -5.39 16.92
CA GLU A 155 8.47 -4.48 17.98
C GLU A 155 7.00 -4.73 18.38
N ASN A 156 6.52 -4.08 19.43
CA ASN A 156 5.12 -4.21 19.85
C ASN A 156 4.15 -3.68 18.78
N ALA A 157 3.16 -4.49 18.40
CA ALA A 157 2.09 -4.05 17.52
C ALA A 157 1.27 -2.92 18.18
N GLY A 158 0.83 -1.97 17.37
CA GLY A 158 -0.07 -0.88 17.75
C GLY A 158 -1.43 -1.01 17.09
N LYS A 159 -2.46 -0.39 17.70
CA LYS A 159 -3.75 -0.18 17.03
C LYS A 159 -3.63 0.92 15.97
N ARG A 160 -4.70 1.06 15.16
CA ARG A 160 -4.88 2.02 14.05
C ARG A 160 -4.44 1.43 12.71
N TYR A 161 -4.10 2.25 11.71
CA TYR A 161 -3.91 1.77 10.35
C TYR A 161 -2.63 2.28 9.69
N TYR A 162 -2.24 1.62 8.60
CA TYR A 162 -1.28 2.15 7.62
C TYR A 162 -1.84 2.00 6.21
N LEU A 163 -1.27 2.78 5.29
CA LEU A 163 -1.64 2.75 3.87
C LEU A 163 -0.50 2.20 3.01
N ARG A 164 -0.87 1.48 1.96
CA ARG A 164 0.02 1.10 0.86
C ARG A 164 -0.70 1.34 -0.48
N TRP A 165 0.05 1.65 -1.52
CA TRP A 165 -0.50 1.90 -2.84
C TRP A 165 -0.13 0.75 -3.78
N PHE A 166 -1.11 0.23 -4.49
CA PHE A 166 -0.93 -0.85 -5.45
C PHE A 166 -1.54 -0.48 -6.79
N PHE A 167 -0.76 -0.66 -7.86
CA PHE A 167 -1.24 -0.61 -9.23
C PHE A 167 -1.74 -2.00 -9.64
N VAL A 168 -2.99 -2.10 -10.09
CA VAL A 168 -3.58 -3.34 -10.59
C VAL A 168 -3.85 -3.18 -12.08
N VAL A 169 -3.45 -4.18 -12.88
CA VAL A 169 -3.55 -4.08 -14.35
C VAL A 169 -4.98 -4.16 -14.88
N GLU A 170 -5.88 -4.76 -14.11
CA GLU A 170 -7.30 -4.99 -14.42
C GLU A 170 -8.16 -4.85 -13.15
N ASP A 171 -9.46 -4.61 -13.31
CA ASP A 171 -10.40 -4.64 -12.17
C ASP A 171 -10.40 -6.05 -11.55
N ALA A 172 -10.42 -6.13 -10.22
CA ALA A 172 -10.37 -7.39 -9.48
C ALA A 172 -11.04 -7.23 -8.11
N SER A 173 -11.34 -8.34 -7.44
CA SER A 173 -11.83 -8.29 -6.06
C SER A 173 -11.33 -9.44 -5.22
N VAL A 174 -11.21 -9.18 -3.92
CA VAL A 174 -10.86 -10.17 -2.89
C VAL A 174 -11.73 -9.91 -1.68
N ASN A 175 -12.57 -10.87 -1.32
CA ASN A 175 -13.46 -10.78 -0.17
C ASN A 175 -13.39 -12.07 0.64
N GLY A 176 -13.14 -11.98 1.93
CA GLY A 176 -13.05 -13.16 2.80
C GLY A 176 -12.66 -12.83 4.22
N GLU A 177 -12.73 -13.84 5.08
CA GLU A 177 -12.31 -13.78 6.47
C GLU A 177 -11.40 -14.98 6.73
N CYS A 178 -10.20 -14.72 7.20
CA CYS A 178 -9.22 -15.75 7.50
C CYS A 178 -9.01 -15.84 9.01
N ILE A 179 -9.05 -17.07 9.52
CA ILE A 179 -8.94 -17.36 10.95
C ILE A 179 -7.79 -18.32 11.17
N ILE A 180 -6.67 -17.80 11.65
CA ILE A 180 -5.44 -18.58 11.80
C ILE A 180 -5.11 -18.69 13.29
N PRO A 181 -5.07 -19.91 13.87
CA PRO A 181 -4.48 -20.13 15.18
C PRO A 181 -2.98 -19.84 15.11
N THR A 182 -2.53 -18.88 15.92
CA THR A 182 -1.14 -18.39 15.88
C THR A 182 -0.45 -18.64 17.20
N TYR A 183 0.73 -19.27 17.11
CA TYR A 183 1.59 -19.57 18.24
C TYR A 183 2.44 -18.37 18.63
N THR A 184 2.53 -18.07 19.93
CA THR A 184 3.24 -16.87 20.43
C THR A 184 4.73 -17.10 20.70
N GLY A 185 5.22 -18.33 20.61
CA GLY A 185 6.57 -18.70 21.05
C GLY A 185 6.68 -19.03 22.54
N ASN A 186 5.60 -18.85 23.31
CA ASN A 186 5.60 -18.95 24.77
C ASN A 186 4.89 -20.21 25.29
N GLY A 187 5.57 -21.35 25.23
CA GLY A 187 5.03 -22.61 25.77
C GLY A 187 3.82 -23.10 24.96
N ASP A 188 2.64 -23.10 25.56
CA ASP A 188 1.39 -23.50 24.89
C ASP A 188 0.45 -22.31 24.60
N GLU A 189 0.92 -21.08 24.81
CA GLU A 189 0.12 -19.88 24.56
C GLU A 189 -0.11 -19.66 23.06
N ASN A 190 -1.37 -19.52 22.70
CA ASN A 190 -1.83 -19.28 21.33
C ASN A 190 -2.89 -18.18 21.35
N TYR A 191 -3.06 -17.52 20.22
CA TYR A 191 -4.18 -16.62 19.97
C TYR A 191 -4.76 -16.90 18.58
N VAL A 192 -5.89 -16.26 18.29
CA VAL A 192 -6.50 -16.30 16.97
C VAL A 192 -6.17 -15.01 16.25
N ASP A 193 -5.50 -15.11 15.10
CA ASP A 193 -5.32 -14.02 14.16
C ASP A 193 -6.51 -14.03 13.18
N PHE A 194 -7.29 -12.95 13.23
CA PHE A 194 -8.49 -12.77 12.42
C PHE A 194 -8.26 -11.67 11.39
N THR A 195 -8.22 -12.04 10.11
CA THR A 195 -8.03 -11.07 9.01
C THR A 195 -9.27 -11.00 8.14
N VAL A 196 -9.81 -9.81 7.95
CA VAL A 196 -10.93 -9.52 7.05
C VAL A 196 -10.40 -8.79 5.82
N VAL A 197 -10.60 -9.37 4.64
CA VAL A 197 -10.22 -8.75 3.36
C VAL A 197 -11.47 -8.30 2.63
N ARG A 198 -11.52 -7.01 2.25
CA ARG A 198 -12.63 -6.36 1.53
C ARG A 198 -12.08 -5.44 0.46
N LEU A 199 -11.65 -6.03 -0.65
CA LEU A 199 -10.97 -5.34 -1.73
C LEU A 199 -11.83 -5.36 -2.99
N GLU A 200 -12.26 -4.18 -3.41
CA GLU A 200 -12.83 -3.93 -4.74
C GLU A 200 -11.83 -3.09 -5.52
N LEU A 201 -10.90 -3.75 -6.19
CA LEU A 201 -9.75 -3.16 -6.88
C LEU A 201 -10.14 -2.65 -8.26
N LYS A 202 -9.65 -1.46 -8.61
CA LYS A 202 -9.80 -0.86 -9.92
C LYS A 202 -8.50 -0.93 -10.71
N LYS A 203 -8.61 -1.06 -12.02
CA LYS A 203 -7.46 -0.87 -12.90
C LYS A 203 -6.78 0.47 -12.60
N GLY A 204 -5.47 0.43 -12.41
CA GLY A 204 -4.66 1.58 -11.99
C GLY A 204 -4.34 1.55 -10.50
N TRP A 205 -4.07 2.73 -9.92
CA TRP A 205 -3.66 2.86 -8.53
C TRP A 205 -4.80 2.72 -7.52
N ASN A 206 -4.57 1.92 -6.49
CA ASN A 206 -5.48 1.64 -5.39
C ASN A 206 -4.76 1.89 -4.06
N PRO A 207 -5.18 2.89 -3.26
CA PRO A 207 -4.75 2.99 -1.87
C PRO A 207 -5.47 1.91 -1.05
N ILE A 208 -4.68 1.09 -0.38
CA ILE A 208 -5.12 -0.01 0.48
C ILE A 208 -4.82 0.36 1.93
N LYS A 209 -5.87 0.40 2.73
CA LYS A 209 -5.81 0.61 4.17
C LYS A 209 -5.78 -0.75 4.87
N THR A 210 -4.80 -0.94 5.74
CA THR A 210 -4.75 -2.07 6.66
C THR A 210 -4.86 -1.56 8.08
N GLU A 211 -5.90 -1.97 8.79
CA GLU A 211 -6.28 -1.50 10.12
C GLU A 211 -6.18 -2.62 11.16
N TYR A 212 -5.48 -2.36 12.26
CA TYR A 212 -5.36 -3.22 13.42
C TYR A 212 -6.34 -2.76 14.50
N GLU A 213 -7.47 -3.46 14.58
CA GLU A 213 -8.58 -3.12 15.48
C GLU A 213 -8.37 -3.67 16.90
N GLU A 214 -7.84 -4.89 16.98
CA GLU A 214 -7.62 -5.62 18.23
C GLU A 214 -6.17 -6.10 18.31
N LEU A 215 -5.67 -6.13 19.55
CA LEU A 215 -4.34 -6.62 19.85
C LEU A 215 -4.45 -7.77 20.85
N PHE A 216 -3.56 -8.75 20.71
CA PHE A 216 -3.30 -9.77 21.70
C PHE A 216 -1.99 -9.45 22.43
N THR A 217 -2.00 -9.49 23.76
CA THR A 217 -0.79 -9.33 24.59
C THR A 217 -0.42 -10.69 25.16
N ASN A 218 0.78 -11.15 24.84
CA ASN A 218 1.28 -12.43 25.32
C ASN A 218 1.76 -12.35 26.77
N GLN A 219 2.04 -13.49 27.40
CA GLN A 219 2.47 -13.55 28.80
C GLN A 219 3.79 -12.80 29.11
N ASN A 220 4.61 -12.53 28.09
CA ASN A 220 5.85 -11.75 28.22
C ASN A 220 5.63 -10.25 27.95
N GLY A 221 4.38 -9.81 27.74
CA GLY A 221 4.02 -8.41 27.48
C GLY A 221 4.19 -7.94 26.03
N LYS A 222 4.56 -8.84 25.10
CA LYS A 222 4.67 -8.54 23.68
C LYS A 222 3.29 -8.52 23.02
N THR A 223 3.01 -7.49 22.23
CA THR A 223 1.71 -7.32 21.54
C THR A 223 1.76 -7.73 20.07
N TYR A 224 0.67 -8.32 19.60
CA TYR A 224 0.42 -8.74 18.22
C TYR A 224 -0.92 -8.19 17.75
N ALA A 225 -1.07 -7.91 16.44
CA ALA A 225 -2.39 -7.65 15.87
C ALA A 225 -3.18 -8.96 15.88
N SER A 226 -4.35 -8.98 16.52
CA SER A 226 -5.24 -10.14 16.56
C SER A 226 -6.45 -9.98 15.66
N ARG A 227 -6.75 -8.74 15.24
CA ARG A 227 -7.79 -8.44 14.27
C ARG A 227 -7.34 -7.39 13.27
N THR A 228 -7.30 -7.78 12.01
CA THR A 228 -6.83 -6.96 10.89
C THR A 228 -7.94 -6.79 9.86
N ILE A 229 -8.18 -5.56 9.40
CA ILE A 229 -9.07 -5.28 8.27
C ILE A 229 -8.26 -4.69 7.12
N ILE A 230 -8.34 -5.31 5.95
CA ILE A 230 -7.70 -4.86 4.72
C ILE A 230 -8.79 -4.39 3.75
N SER A 231 -8.76 -3.12 3.35
CA SER A 231 -9.76 -2.54 2.45
C SER A 231 -9.18 -1.53 1.48
N ARG A 232 -9.83 -1.36 0.32
CA ARG A 232 -9.53 -0.24 -0.60
C ARG A 232 -10.24 1.00 -0.09
N ILE A 233 -9.56 2.14 -0.13
CA ILE A 233 -10.16 3.45 0.11
C ILE A 233 -10.18 4.28 -1.18
N ASP A 234 -11.08 5.25 -1.26
CA ASP A 234 -11.15 6.19 -2.39
C ASP A 234 -10.36 7.47 -2.12
N GLU A 235 -10.28 7.87 -0.86
CA GLU A 235 -9.65 9.11 -0.43
C GLU A 235 -8.74 8.83 0.77
N THR A 236 -7.60 9.52 0.79
CA THR A 236 -6.68 9.47 1.93
C THR A 236 -7.36 10.06 3.17
N PRO A 237 -7.33 9.38 4.34
CA PRO A 237 -7.96 9.93 5.54
C PRO A 237 -7.24 11.19 6.04
N GLU A 238 -7.99 12.11 6.64
CA GLU A 238 -7.45 13.38 7.14
C GLU A 238 -6.43 13.21 8.28
N ASP A 239 -6.54 12.10 9.03
CA ASP A 239 -5.64 11.77 10.14
C ASP A 239 -4.37 11.01 9.70
N LEU A 240 -4.14 10.84 8.40
CA LEU A 240 -2.91 10.23 7.91
C LEU A 240 -1.69 11.09 8.25
N GLU A 241 -0.69 10.48 8.87
CA GLU A 241 0.64 11.06 9.06
C GLU A 241 1.68 10.32 8.20
N TRP A 242 2.80 10.99 7.95
CA TRP A 242 3.96 10.43 7.26
C TRP A 242 5.16 10.41 8.19
N PHE A 243 5.77 9.24 8.35
CA PHE A 243 6.92 9.03 9.25
C PHE A 243 8.17 8.71 8.44
N ALA A 244 9.28 9.33 8.82
CA ALA A 244 10.62 8.95 8.38
C ALA A 244 11.28 8.13 9.50
N LEU A 245 11.54 6.85 9.28
CA LEU A 245 12.09 5.97 10.31
C LEU A 245 13.35 5.23 9.83
N GLY A 246 14.36 5.11 10.70
CA GLY A 246 15.56 4.30 10.43
C GLY A 246 16.76 5.03 9.84
N GLY A 247 16.71 6.35 9.70
CA GLY A 247 17.88 7.15 9.32
C GLY A 247 18.98 7.10 10.40
N LYS A 248 20.23 7.31 9.98
CA LYS A 248 21.34 7.50 10.92
C LYS A 248 21.28 8.95 11.42
N ASP A 249 20.90 9.13 12.68
CA ASP A 249 21.09 10.42 13.35
C ASP A 249 22.59 10.61 13.61
N TYR A 250 23.25 11.40 12.75
CA TYR A 250 24.57 11.94 13.01
C TYR A 250 24.48 13.28 13.74
#